data_AF-A0A372F6D5-F1
#
_entry.id   AF-A0A372F6D5-F1
#
_cell.length_a   1.000
_cell.length_b   1.000
_cell.length_c   1.000
_cell.angle_alpha   90.00
_cell.angle_beta   90.00
_cell.angle_gamma   90.00
#
_symmetry.space_group_name_H-M   'P 1'
#
loop_
_entity.id
_entity.type
_entity.pdbx_description
1 polymer ?
#
loop_
_entity_poly.entity_id
_entity_poly.type
_entity_poly.pdbx_seq_one_letter_code
_entity_poly.pdbx_strand_id
1 'polypeptide(L)'
;MSKHFYLYALLMFVFCTSCKEQIKTDLSKDIKYEIKDIGPNIMARNIKKGSNGTILIAGPNNESFGDVFRYDPSGAGRESFTNLTNKIGQHRFWDVLEDRRGNLWFATIDSGIYHYDRKSLRHFTTKEGLADNQVKSVYEDKAGIIWFGTGAGISRYDPNLVGGKSFQSFTSPNAPLFYKEGLWNNEINTIIADKTGKLWVGTTGDAFVYDGKKFTTLIHLGEPFLHVTAIMEDRRGTIWLSGYNGFRGGRRPGGLYRYDGSTFTKVSERGAYAIIQDKEGNIWTTGPVNPANQAVQALSRYDAKSLYSDNPDVTEIMSGKAFFGLLEAKDGSIWFGDATGVYRYNGKTITDFYNKDGQKKYSIDTKQSAVIWKGSALLGGWEGTQFLGDGSHTGDVDILKGELLIDNRHLMGGALEVDMRTIENFVDQRSLNQLSPFFDVKKFPVSTFTITKVEKWNDGNLRNEGNLKVTGKLTIEGITKSVTFPAKIYFKDGMDGTVEINGTLKIDRTDWGIDYASEKRFNQYGEGAISDEVKLLMKIVAKK
;
A
#
# COMPACT_ATOMS: atom_id res chain seq x y z
N MET A 1 -0.09 73.89 30.44
CA MET A 1 1.38 73.88 30.23
C MET A 1 1.96 72.62 30.88
N SER A 2 2.73 71.86 30.09
CA SER A 2 3.65 70.72 30.38
C SER A 2 3.44 69.87 31.66
N LYS A 3 3.10 68.57 31.55
CA LYS A 3 3.98 67.39 31.35
C LYS A 3 5.20 67.33 32.31
N HIS A 4 5.31 66.31 33.17
CA HIS A 4 6.18 65.11 33.02
C HIS A 4 6.09 64.16 34.25
N PHE A 5 6.29 62.85 33.98
CA PHE A 5 6.49 61.65 34.86
C PHE A 5 5.24 60.93 35.42
N TYR A 6 4.66 59.95 34.71
CA TYR A 6 5.00 58.51 34.55
C TYR A 6 4.83 57.68 35.84
N LEU A 7 3.74 56.89 35.98
CA LEU A 7 3.52 55.53 35.43
C LEU A 7 4.18 54.44 36.29
N TYR A 8 3.51 53.96 37.34
CA TYR A 8 3.69 52.61 37.92
C TYR A 8 2.49 52.23 38.80
N ALA A 9 1.35 51.94 38.18
CA ALA A 9 0.22 51.22 38.82
C ALA A 9 -0.77 50.70 37.77
N LEU A 10 -0.30 49.99 36.74
CA LEU A 10 -1.18 49.28 35.81
C LEU A 10 -0.43 48.16 35.07
N LEU A 11 -0.14 47.06 35.76
CA LEU A 11 0.35 45.81 35.16
C LEU A 11 0.23 44.67 36.17
N MET A 12 -0.89 43.94 36.14
CA MET A 12 -1.03 42.54 36.59
C MET A 12 -2.44 42.04 36.25
N PHE A 13 -2.80 42.07 34.98
CA PHE A 13 -3.87 41.25 34.40
C PHE A 13 -3.49 41.00 32.93
N VAL A 14 -2.57 40.04 32.72
CA VAL A 14 -2.18 39.56 31.41
C VAL A 14 -2.83 38.19 31.21
N PHE A 15 -3.87 38.17 30.38
CA PHE A 15 -4.31 37.08 29.51
C PHE A 15 -4.26 35.63 30.05
N CYS A 16 -5.34 35.22 30.73
CA CYS A 16 -5.78 33.82 30.70
C CYS A 16 -6.92 33.65 29.67
N THR A 17 -6.60 33.88 28.40
CA THR A 17 -7.39 33.35 27.28
C THR A 17 -6.44 32.66 26.32
N SER A 18 -6.00 31.45 26.69
CA SER A 18 -5.68 30.44 25.69
C SER A 18 -6.68 29.30 25.83
N CYS A 19 -7.90 29.53 25.31
CA CYS A 19 -8.54 28.45 24.60
C CYS A 19 -7.53 28.00 23.55
N LYS A 20 -6.83 26.90 23.81
CA LYS A 20 -6.21 26.14 22.73
C LYS A 20 -7.37 25.79 21.82
N GLU A 21 -7.46 26.49 20.69
CA GLU A 21 -8.24 26.05 19.55
C GLU A 21 -7.83 24.60 19.30
N GLN A 22 -8.71 23.68 19.71
CA GLN A 22 -8.74 22.36 19.12
C GLN A 22 -8.94 22.61 17.63
N ILE A 23 -7.96 22.24 16.81
CA ILE A 23 -8.23 21.98 15.40
C ILE A 23 -9.12 20.74 15.40
N LYS A 24 -10.42 20.95 15.62
CA LYS A 24 -11.46 20.02 15.21
C LYS A 24 -11.44 20.05 13.71
N THR A 25 -10.80 19.08 13.09
CA THR A 25 -11.15 18.69 11.72
C THR A 25 -12.52 18.06 11.78
N ASP A 26 -13.55 18.92 11.80
CA ASP A 26 -14.96 18.53 11.74
C ASP A 26 -15.22 18.02 10.31
N LEU A 27 -14.78 16.79 10.02
CA LEU A 27 -15.18 16.10 8.80
C LEU A 27 -16.69 15.86 8.89
N SER A 28 -17.42 16.53 7.99
CA SER A 28 -18.88 16.60 7.88
C SER A 28 -19.64 15.33 8.27
N LYS A 29 -20.83 15.52 8.88
CA LYS A 29 -21.83 14.56 9.39
C LYS A 29 -22.27 13.41 8.47
N ASP A 30 -21.78 13.32 7.24
CA ASP A 30 -22.08 12.27 6.28
C ASP A 30 -20.79 11.65 5.74
N ILE A 31 -20.22 10.70 6.47
CA ILE A 31 -19.36 9.69 5.82
C ILE A 31 -20.29 8.76 5.05
N LYS A 32 -20.75 9.22 3.88
CA LYS A 32 -21.19 8.30 2.82
C LYS A 32 -19.97 7.48 2.44
N TYR A 33 -19.98 6.22 2.88
CA TYR A 33 -19.00 5.23 2.50
C TYR A 33 -19.03 5.05 0.99
N GLU A 34 -17.87 5.16 0.34
CA GLU A 34 -17.75 4.81 -1.06
C GLU A 34 -17.71 3.28 -1.13
N ILE A 35 -18.78 2.68 -1.67
CA ILE A 35 -18.81 1.24 -1.96
C ILE A 35 -17.86 1.04 -3.14
N LYS A 36 -16.79 0.29 -2.92
CA LYS A 36 -15.88 -0.15 -3.98
C LYS A 36 -15.93 -1.66 -4.03
N ASP A 37 -16.10 -2.23 -5.21
CA ASP A 37 -16.08 -3.69 -5.41
C ASP A 37 -14.69 -4.33 -5.15
N ILE A 38 -13.72 -3.58 -4.62
CA ILE A 38 -12.31 -3.98 -4.53
C ILE A 38 -11.81 -3.78 -3.10
N GLY A 39 -11.38 -4.88 -2.48
CA GLY A 39 -10.69 -4.89 -1.18
C GLY A 39 -9.21 -4.50 -1.29
N PRO A 40 -8.42 -4.65 -0.22
CA PRO A 40 -6.99 -4.38 -0.28
C PRO A 40 -6.33 -5.34 -1.27
N ASN A 41 -5.50 -4.75 -2.12
CA ASN A 41 -4.91 -5.41 -3.28
C ASN A 41 -3.39 -5.39 -3.23
N ILE A 42 -2.79 -4.90 -2.14
CA ILE A 42 -1.39 -5.09 -1.76
C ILE A 42 -1.36 -5.48 -0.29
N MET A 43 -0.61 -6.52 0.06
CA MET A 43 -0.17 -6.85 1.42
C MET A 43 -1.19 -6.63 2.55
N ALA A 44 -2.27 -7.42 2.60
CA ALA A 44 -3.22 -7.35 3.73
C ALA A 44 -2.52 -7.72 5.06
N ARG A 45 -2.20 -6.70 5.87
CA ARG A 45 -1.32 -6.81 7.05
C ARG A 45 -2.04 -7.42 8.25
N ASN A 46 -3.26 -6.97 8.50
CA ASN A 46 -4.05 -7.46 9.62
C ASN A 46 -5.50 -7.66 9.18
N ILE A 47 -6.11 -8.74 9.68
CA ILE A 47 -7.48 -9.12 9.38
C ILE A 47 -8.15 -9.45 10.71
N LYS A 48 -9.22 -8.73 11.03
CA LYS A 48 -9.92 -8.84 12.31
C LYS A 48 -11.43 -8.93 12.12
N LYS A 49 -12.10 -9.53 13.11
CA LYS A 49 -13.57 -9.58 13.13
C LYS A 49 -14.10 -8.17 13.36
N GLY A 50 -15.08 -7.77 12.55
CA GLY A 50 -15.96 -6.65 12.83
C GLY A 50 -17.29 -7.14 13.42
N SER A 51 -18.18 -6.19 13.67
CA SER A 51 -19.54 -6.44 14.14
C SER A 51 -20.37 -7.21 13.09
N ASN A 52 -21.36 -7.97 13.56
CA ASN A 52 -22.32 -8.71 12.72
C ASN A 52 -21.69 -9.70 11.72
N GLY A 53 -20.44 -10.13 11.94
CA GLY A 53 -19.74 -11.06 11.04
C GLY A 53 -19.03 -10.37 9.87
N THR A 54 -18.96 -9.04 9.87
CA THR A 54 -18.10 -8.29 8.94
C THR A 54 -16.63 -8.58 9.23
N ILE A 55 -15.79 -8.30 8.25
CA ILE A 55 -14.34 -8.51 8.34
C ILE A 55 -13.64 -7.18 8.08
N LEU A 56 -12.74 -6.81 8.97
CA LEU A 56 -11.94 -5.59 8.88
C LEU A 56 -10.54 -5.97 8.42
N ILE A 57 -10.02 -5.24 7.44
CA ILE A 57 -8.73 -5.54 6.84
C ILE A 57 -7.92 -4.25 6.76
N ALA A 58 -6.76 -4.24 7.42
CA ALA A 58 -5.78 -3.17 7.30
C ALA A 58 -4.69 -3.59 6.32
N GLY A 59 -4.42 -2.78 5.29
CA GLY A 59 -3.38 -3.07 4.32
C GLY A 59 -3.05 -1.88 3.40
N PRO A 60 -1.83 -1.81 2.85
CA PRO A 60 -1.52 -0.88 1.78
C PRO A 60 -2.48 -1.04 0.61
N ASN A 61 -2.92 0.08 0.05
CA ASN A 61 -3.55 0.10 -1.27
C ASN A 61 -2.48 0.35 -2.34
N ASN A 62 -1.40 1.08 -2.01
CA ASN A 62 -0.25 1.36 -2.88
C ASN A 62 1.10 1.15 -2.16
N GLU A 63 2.22 1.30 -2.88
CA GLU A 63 3.57 1.09 -2.33
C GLU A 63 3.93 2.04 -1.18
N SER A 64 3.30 3.20 -1.10
CA SER A 64 3.64 4.27 -0.14
C SER A 64 2.65 4.37 1.04
N PHE A 65 1.38 4.01 0.84
CA PHE A 65 0.27 4.24 1.78
C PHE A 65 -0.72 3.08 1.80
N GLY A 66 -1.60 3.08 2.80
CA GLY A 66 -2.64 2.08 2.94
C GLY A 66 -4.00 2.61 3.29
N ASP A 67 -4.93 1.67 3.42
CA ASP A 67 -6.30 1.91 3.81
C ASP A 67 -6.80 0.80 4.74
N VAL A 68 -7.95 1.05 5.34
CA VAL A 68 -8.71 0.04 6.07
C VAL A 68 -10.01 -0.23 5.34
N PHE A 69 -10.27 -1.51 5.08
CA PHE A 69 -11.46 -1.98 4.39
C PHE A 69 -12.36 -2.77 5.33
N ARG A 70 -13.67 -2.67 5.11
CA ARG A 70 -14.67 -3.57 5.69
C ARG A 70 -15.28 -4.41 4.59
N TYR A 71 -15.29 -5.72 4.78
CA TYR A 71 -16.03 -6.66 3.96
C TYR A 71 -17.34 -7.05 4.64
N ASP A 72 -18.45 -6.92 3.93
CA ASP A 72 -19.77 -7.33 4.40
C ASP A 72 -20.24 -8.59 3.67
N PRO A 73 -20.37 -9.74 4.36
CA PRO A 73 -20.85 -10.98 3.76
C PRO A 73 -22.38 -11.00 3.55
N SER A 74 -23.11 -10.04 4.13
CA SER A 74 -24.58 -10.05 4.23
C SER A 74 -25.28 -8.87 3.55
N GLY A 75 -24.53 -7.99 2.87
CA GLY A 75 -25.07 -6.83 2.18
C GLY A 75 -26.13 -7.22 1.14
N ALA A 76 -27.24 -6.47 1.11
CA ALA A 76 -28.41 -6.69 0.27
C ALA A 76 -28.09 -6.65 -1.24
N GLY A 77 -27.47 -7.71 -1.76
CA GLY A 77 -27.33 -7.98 -3.19
C GLY A 77 -25.92 -8.21 -3.74
N ARG A 78 -24.83 -8.12 -2.95
CA ARG A 78 -23.46 -8.58 -3.31
C ARG A 78 -22.52 -8.48 -2.10
N GLU A 79 -21.67 -9.50 -1.92
CA GLU A 79 -20.45 -9.42 -1.11
C GLU A 79 -19.65 -8.18 -1.57
N SER A 80 -19.37 -7.22 -0.68
CA SER A 80 -18.73 -5.96 -1.10
C SER A 80 -17.72 -5.44 -0.07
N PHE A 81 -16.74 -4.69 -0.57
CA PHE A 81 -15.78 -3.97 0.25
C PHE A 81 -16.20 -2.51 0.40
N THR A 82 -15.88 -1.95 1.56
CA THR A 82 -16.05 -0.54 1.86
C THR A 82 -14.74 0.01 2.37
N ASN A 83 -14.21 1.04 1.73
CA ASN A 83 -13.04 1.75 2.25
C ASN A 83 -13.48 2.68 3.39
N LEU A 84 -12.94 2.44 4.59
CA LEU A 84 -13.28 3.17 5.81
C LEU A 84 -12.41 4.42 6.03
N THR A 85 -11.30 4.56 5.32
CA THR A 85 -10.26 5.56 5.58
C THR A 85 -10.03 6.54 4.43
N ASN A 86 -10.79 6.42 3.33
CA ASN A 86 -10.67 7.28 2.15
C ASN A 86 -10.74 8.79 2.45
N LYS A 87 -11.39 9.22 3.54
CA LYS A 87 -11.49 10.62 3.97
C LYS A 87 -10.45 11.05 5.02
N ILE A 88 -9.64 10.13 5.55
CA ILE A 88 -8.66 10.42 6.62
C ILE A 88 -7.35 10.98 6.02
N GLY A 89 -7.01 10.59 4.80
CA GLY A 89 -5.78 10.99 4.11
C GLY A 89 -4.81 9.82 3.91
N GLN A 90 -3.67 10.11 3.28
CA GLN A 90 -2.67 9.11 2.92
C GLN A 90 -1.79 8.76 4.12
N HIS A 91 -2.07 7.61 4.73
CA HIS A 91 -1.32 7.08 5.88
C HIS A 91 -1.07 5.59 5.74
N ARG A 92 -0.07 5.07 6.46
CA ARG A 92 0.24 3.64 6.49
C ARG A 92 -0.52 2.97 7.62
N PHE A 93 -1.77 2.58 7.36
CA PHE A 93 -2.57 1.80 8.30
C PHE A 93 -2.00 0.39 8.47
N TRP A 94 -1.84 -0.03 9.73
CA TRP A 94 -1.21 -1.29 10.09
C TRP A 94 -2.15 -2.24 10.82
N ASP A 95 -3.06 -1.68 11.61
CA ASP A 95 -4.02 -2.46 12.38
C ASP A 95 -5.37 -1.71 12.49
N VAL A 96 -6.44 -2.46 12.71
CA VAL A 96 -7.80 -1.98 12.84
C VAL A 96 -8.50 -2.70 13.98
N LEU A 97 -9.36 -2.01 14.71
CA LEU A 97 -10.24 -2.63 15.69
C LEU A 97 -11.62 -1.97 15.62
N GLU A 98 -12.68 -2.79 15.62
CA GLU A 98 -14.00 -2.33 16.06
C GLU A 98 -14.18 -2.76 17.50
N ASP A 99 -14.34 -1.79 18.41
CA ASP A 99 -14.54 -2.07 19.82
C ASP A 99 -15.97 -2.58 20.10
N ARG A 100 -16.20 -3.13 21.30
CA ARG A 100 -17.53 -3.64 21.70
C ARG A 100 -18.62 -2.57 21.73
N ARG A 101 -18.27 -1.28 21.72
CA ARG A 101 -19.21 -0.15 21.64
C ARG A 101 -19.49 0.25 20.18
N GLY A 102 -18.83 -0.39 19.23
CA GLY A 102 -18.95 -0.16 17.79
C GLY A 102 -18.08 0.98 17.28
N ASN A 103 -17.16 1.54 18.07
CA ASN A 103 -16.23 2.55 17.57
C ASN A 103 -15.12 1.88 16.77
N LEU A 104 -14.59 2.59 15.78
CA LEU A 104 -13.49 2.13 14.96
C LEU A 104 -12.18 2.80 15.38
N TRP A 105 -11.14 2.00 15.49
CA TRP A 105 -9.79 2.42 15.80
C TRP A 105 -8.88 2.02 14.64
N PHE A 106 -8.23 3.00 14.03
CA PHE A 106 -7.31 2.82 12.92
C PHE A 106 -5.90 3.18 13.37
N ALA A 107 -5.02 2.18 13.44
CA ALA A 107 -3.64 2.35 13.84
C ALA A 107 -2.74 2.57 12.63
N THR A 108 -1.86 3.58 12.73
CA THR A 108 -0.92 3.93 11.67
C THR A 108 0.52 3.86 12.17
N ILE A 109 1.46 3.55 11.27
CA ILE A 109 2.90 3.55 11.58
C ILE A 109 3.58 4.89 11.27
N ASP A 110 2.81 5.95 11.01
CA ASP A 110 3.34 7.27 10.65
C ASP A 110 2.66 8.46 11.31
N SER A 111 1.45 8.30 11.85
CA SER A 111 0.66 9.45 12.31
C SER A 111 -0.11 9.22 13.61
N GLY A 112 -0.02 8.07 14.27
CA GLY A 112 -0.74 7.75 15.50
C GLY A 112 -2.03 6.98 15.25
N ILE A 113 -3.08 7.33 15.98
CA ILE A 113 -4.38 6.64 15.98
C ILE A 113 -5.49 7.55 15.48
N TYR A 114 -6.33 7.03 14.58
CA TYR A 114 -7.60 7.64 14.25
C TYR A 114 -8.74 6.86 14.90
N HIS A 115 -9.60 7.54 15.65
CA HIS A 115 -10.73 6.97 16.37
C HIS A 115 -12.03 7.56 15.83
N TYR A 116 -12.92 6.69 15.35
CA TYR A 116 -14.23 7.09 14.83
C TYR A 116 -15.34 6.53 15.70
N ASP A 117 -16.03 7.40 16.43
CA ASP A 117 -17.13 7.06 17.35
C ASP A 117 -18.51 6.95 16.67
N ARG A 118 -18.50 6.68 15.36
CA ARG A 118 -19.66 6.72 14.46
C ARG A 118 -20.31 8.10 14.25
N LYS A 119 -19.79 9.14 14.90
CA LYS A 119 -20.28 10.53 14.75
C LYS A 119 -19.17 11.50 14.36
N SER A 120 -17.99 11.30 14.93
CA SER A 120 -16.83 12.18 14.81
C SER A 120 -15.54 11.38 14.69
N LEU A 121 -14.61 11.89 13.90
CA LEU A 121 -13.26 11.37 13.79
C LEU A 121 -12.35 12.17 14.74
N ARG A 122 -11.58 11.46 15.57
CA ARG A 122 -10.57 12.05 16.44
C ARG A 122 -9.21 11.48 16.09
N HIS A 123 -8.20 12.33 16.15
CA HIS A 123 -6.82 11.97 15.89
C HIS A 123 -6.04 12.05 17.20
N PHE A 124 -5.41 10.95 17.59
CA PHE A 124 -4.59 10.86 18.78
C PHE A 124 -3.13 10.66 18.38
N THR A 125 -2.28 11.50 18.95
CA THR A 125 -0.83 11.53 18.81
C THR A 125 -0.16 11.57 20.18
N THR A 126 1.16 11.70 20.22
CA THR A 126 1.91 11.98 21.45
C THR A 126 1.43 13.23 22.19
N LYS A 127 0.81 14.20 21.49
CA LYS A 127 0.22 15.41 22.11
C LYS A 127 -0.99 15.07 23.00
N GLU A 128 -1.72 14.01 22.68
CA GLU A 128 -2.89 13.54 23.41
C GLU A 128 -2.53 12.46 24.45
N GLY A 129 -1.28 12.02 24.48
CA GLY A 129 -0.75 11.11 25.51
C GLY A 129 -0.33 9.74 25.00
N LEU A 130 -0.39 9.46 23.69
CA LEU A 130 0.22 8.25 23.13
C LEU A 130 1.73 8.22 23.40
N ALA A 131 2.27 7.02 23.63
CA ALA A 131 3.69 6.81 23.86
C ALA A 131 4.54 7.13 22.61
N ASP A 132 4.03 6.81 21.42
CA ASP A 132 4.67 7.10 20.13
C ASP A 132 3.60 7.17 19.02
N ASN A 133 3.89 7.86 17.92
CA ASN A 133 2.99 7.97 16.76
C ASN A 133 3.10 6.78 15.79
N GLN A 134 4.08 5.90 15.96
CA GLN A 134 4.14 4.62 15.25
C GLN A 134 3.35 3.59 16.06
N VAL A 135 2.16 3.23 15.58
CA VAL A 135 1.29 2.26 16.26
C VAL A 135 1.05 1.05 15.36
N LYS A 136 1.41 -0.13 15.87
CA LYS A 136 1.37 -1.40 15.13
C LYS A 136 0.32 -2.38 15.63
N SER A 137 -0.19 -2.18 16.84
CA SER A 137 -1.17 -3.09 17.43
C SER A 137 -2.23 -2.30 18.18
N VAL A 138 -3.49 -2.67 17.97
CA VAL A 138 -4.63 -2.20 18.75
C VAL A 138 -5.43 -3.40 19.28
N TYR A 139 -5.72 -3.39 20.57
CA TYR A 139 -6.40 -4.49 21.25
C TYR A 139 -7.38 -3.97 22.31
N GLU A 140 -8.57 -4.57 22.41
CA GLU A 140 -9.53 -4.28 23.48
C GLU A 140 -9.53 -5.43 24.50
N ASP A 141 -9.25 -5.11 25.77
CA ASP A 141 -9.33 -6.10 26.85
C ASP A 141 -10.77 -6.36 27.31
N LYS A 142 -10.98 -7.28 28.25
CA LYS A 142 -12.32 -7.62 28.75
C LYS A 142 -13.01 -6.49 29.52
N ALA A 143 -12.26 -5.51 30.02
CA ALA A 143 -12.80 -4.35 30.72
C ALA A 143 -13.22 -3.21 29.76
N GLY A 144 -12.99 -3.38 28.46
CA GLY A 144 -13.27 -2.37 27.44
C GLY A 144 -12.21 -1.28 27.36
N ILE A 145 -11.01 -1.55 27.91
CA ILE A 145 -9.85 -0.69 27.78
C ILE A 145 -9.17 -0.99 26.45
N ILE A 146 -8.76 0.06 25.75
CA ILE A 146 -8.05 -0.07 24.48
C ILE A 146 -6.55 0.05 24.73
N TRP A 147 -5.80 -0.92 24.25
CA TRP A 147 -4.35 -1.00 24.37
C TRP A 147 -3.71 -0.81 23.00
N PHE A 148 -2.71 0.06 22.95
CA PHE A 148 -1.96 0.37 21.73
C PHE A 148 -0.50 -0.02 21.91
N GLY A 149 -0.02 -0.87 21.00
CA GLY A 149 1.39 -1.19 20.87
C GLY A 149 2.08 -0.18 19.96
N THR A 150 3.00 0.60 20.52
CA THR A 150 3.67 1.70 19.82
C THR A 150 5.16 1.41 19.60
N GLY A 151 5.86 2.28 18.84
CA GLY A 151 7.31 2.23 18.65
C GLY A 151 8.12 2.46 19.93
N ALA A 152 7.52 3.02 20.98
CA ALA A 152 8.20 3.37 22.24
C ALA A 152 7.59 2.70 23.49
N GLY A 153 6.69 1.73 23.31
CA GLY A 153 6.06 0.99 24.41
C GLY A 153 4.55 0.82 24.23
N ILE A 154 3.81 0.84 25.33
CA ILE A 154 2.36 0.59 25.31
C ILE A 154 1.60 1.84 25.77
N SER A 155 0.52 2.19 25.08
CA SER A 155 -0.45 3.19 25.55
C SER A 155 -1.77 2.53 25.90
N ARG A 156 -2.26 2.79 27.11
CA ARG A 156 -3.58 2.39 27.60
C ARG A 156 -4.54 3.56 27.43
N TYR A 157 -5.67 3.33 26.77
CA TYR A 157 -6.76 4.28 26.64
C TYR A 157 -8.00 3.80 27.40
N ASP A 158 -8.41 4.62 28.35
CA ASP A 158 -9.61 4.43 29.14
C ASP A 158 -10.45 5.71 29.04
N PRO A 159 -11.60 5.68 28.33
CA PRO A 159 -12.45 6.86 28.19
C PRO A 159 -13.09 7.29 29.52
N ASN A 160 -13.07 6.44 30.54
CA ASN A 160 -13.68 6.69 31.85
C ASN A 160 -12.69 7.21 32.89
N LEU A 161 -11.41 7.41 32.54
CA LEU A 161 -10.41 7.95 33.46
C LEU A 161 -10.81 9.34 33.96
N VAL A 162 -10.82 9.49 35.29
CA VAL A 162 -11.14 10.74 35.98
C VAL A 162 -9.96 11.72 35.84
N GLY A 163 -10.25 13.01 35.63
CA GLY A 163 -9.22 14.06 35.52
C GLY A 163 -8.80 14.42 34.09
N GLY A 164 -9.54 13.99 33.07
CA GLY A 164 -9.37 14.43 31.68
C GLY A 164 -8.20 13.80 30.93
N LYS A 165 -7.46 12.87 31.55
CA LYS A 165 -6.41 12.09 30.89
C LYS A 165 -6.96 10.72 30.51
N SER A 166 -7.35 10.54 29.25
CA SER A 166 -7.80 9.23 28.77
C SER A 166 -6.65 8.27 28.48
N PHE A 167 -5.41 8.75 28.42
CA PHE A 167 -4.22 7.95 28.13
C PHE A 167 -3.31 7.75 29.35
N GLN A 168 -2.79 6.54 29.48
CA GLN A 168 -1.68 6.19 30.35
C GLN A 168 -0.64 5.42 29.53
N SER A 169 0.57 5.95 29.43
CA SER A 169 1.65 5.37 28.62
C SER A 169 2.72 4.72 29.49
N PHE A 170 3.17 3.54 29.06
CA PHE A 170 4.20 2.73 29.69
C PHE A 170 5.40 2.67 28.75
N THR A 171 6.44 3.45 29.07
CA THR A 171 7.67 3.58 28.27
C THR A 171 8.89 3.33 29.15
N SER A 172 10.04 3.02 28.53
CA SER A 172 11.31 2.96 29.26
C SER A 172 11.70 4.35 29.82
N PRO A 173 12.31 4.45 31.03
CA PRO A 173 12.60 3.37 31.99
C PRO A 173 11.44 3.06 32.95
N ASN A 174 10.30 3.76 32.84
CA ASN A 174 9.16 3.66 33.77
C ASN A 174 8.42 2.30 33.69
N ALA A 175 8.63 1.57 32.59
CA ALA A 175 8.36 0.16 32.48
C ALA A 175 9.66 -0.55 32.04
N PRO A 176 9.95 -1.77 32.55
CA PRO A 176 11.13 -2.57 32.19
C PRO A 176 11.01 -3.15 30.78
N LEU A 177 10.74 -2.29 29.80
CA LEU A 177 10.86 -2.54 28.37
C LEU A 177 12.37 -2.41 28.09
N PHE A 178 13.12 -3.46 28.42
CA PHE A 178 14.56 -3.35 28.65
C PHE A 178 15.39 -3.21 27.37
N TYR A 179 16.47 -2.46 27.59
CA TYR A 179 17.63 -2.19 26.75
C TYR A 179 18.67 -3.28 27.01
N LYS A 180 19.04 -4.06 25.98
CA LYS A 180 20.27 -4.86 26.00
C LYS A 180 21.22 -4.24 24.97
N GLU A 181 22.37 -3.75 25.45
CA GLU A 181 23.53 -3.36 24.62
C GLU A 181 23.30 -2.22 23.60
N GLY A 182 22.62 -1.13 23.95
CA GLY A 182 22.59 0.05 23.04
C GLY A 182 21.50 0.04 21.98
N LEU A 183 20.82 -1.08 21.79
CA LEU A 183 19.78 -1.23 20.77
C LEU A 183 18.40 -1.08 21.42
N TRP A 184 17.71 0.01 21.05
CA TRP A 184 16.37 0.33 21.54
C TRP A 184 15.37 -0.67 20.94
N ASN A 185 14.74 -1.48 21.79
CA ASN A 185 13.82 -2.54 21.36
C ASN A 185 12.41 -2.38 21.96
N ASN A 186 11.85 -1.18 21.89
CA ASN A 186 10.55 -0.84 22.50
C ASN A 186 9.36 -1.01 21.53
N GLU A 187 9.63 -1.49 20.33
CA GLU A 187 8.62 -1.66 19.29
C GLU A 187 7.72 -2.85 19.61
N ILE A 188 6.45 -2.57 19.86
CA ILE A 188 5.45 -3.58 20.19
C ILE A 188 4.84 -4.14 18.89
N ASN A 189 4.92 -5.47 18.71
CA ASN A 189 4.38 -6.15 17.54
C ASN A 189 2.95 -6.65 17.77
N THR A 190 2.64 -7.15 18.97
CA THR A 190 1.34 -7.73 19.28
C THR A 190 1.01 -7.63 20.77
N ILE A 191 -0.28 -7.51 21.08
CA ILE A 191 -0.84 -7.46 22.44
C ILE A 191 -2.08 -8.35 22.47
N ILE A 192 -2.16 -9.22 23.48
CA ILE A 192 -3.40 -9.91 23.83
C ILE A 192 -3.61 -9.88 25.36
N ALA A 193 -4.86 -9.93 25.81
CA ALA A 193 -5.18 -10.28 27.19
C ALA A 193 -5.55 -11.77 27.26
N ASP A 194 -4.97 -12.49 28.21
CA ASP A 194 -5.38 -13.87 28.49
C ASP A 194 -6.69 -13.92 29.28
N LYS A 195 -7.22 -15.12 29.51
CA LYS A 195 -8.46 -15.31 30.27
C LYS A 195 -8.39 -14.78 31.71
N THR A 196 -7.19 -14.74 32.30
CA THR A 196 -6.94 -14.24 33.66
C THR A 196 -6.86 -12.71 33.72
N GLY A 197 -6.77 -12.05 32.57
CA GLY A 197 -6.67 -10.59 32.45
C GLY A 197 -5.24 -10.07 32.39
N LYS A 198 -4.23 -10.95 32.32
CA LYS A 198 -2.84 -10.53 32.09
C LYS A 198 -2.65 -10.19 30.63
N LEU A 199 -1.88 -9.13 30.37
CA LEU A 199 -1.50 -8.76 29.01
C LEU A 199 -0.21 -9.47 28.62
N TRP A 200 -0.25 -10.20 27.51
CA TRP A 200 0.91 -10.80 26.87
C TRP A 200 1.32 -9.93 25.70
N VAL A 201 2.59 -9.56 25.67
CA VAL A 201 3.08 -8.55 24.74
C VAL A 201 4.32 -9.07 24.03
N GLY A 202 4.22 -9.13 22.71
CA GLY A 202 5.34 -9.45 21.83
C GLY A 202 6.00 -8.17 21.34
N THR A 203 7.33 -8.12 21.41
CA THR A 203 8.12 -6.95 21.00
C THR A 203 9.20 -7.36 20.00
N THR A 204 9.89 -6.38 19.40
CA THR A 204 11.09 -6.64 18.60
C THR A 204 12.28 -7.12 19.46
N GLY A 205 12.33 -6.74 20.74
CA GLY A 205 13.24 -7.31 21.74
C GLY A 205 12.51 -8.31 22.62
N ASP A 206 12.67 -8.15 23.94
CA ASP A 206 12.12 -9.03 24.95
C ASP A 206 10.59 -8.96 25.00
N ALA A 207 9.94 -10.12 24.93
CA ALA A 207 8.52 -10.26 25.21
C ALA A 207 8.26 -10.29 26.72
N PHE A 208 7.10 -9.83 27.14
CA PHE A 208 6.75 -9.72 28.56
C PHE A 208 5.26 -9.92 28.83
N VAL A 209 4.95 -10.13 30.10
CA VAL A 209 3.59 -10.20 30.63
C VAL A 209 3.38 -9.07 31.64
N TYR A 210 2.23 -8.42 31.57
CA TYR A 210 1.78 -7.40 32.52
C TYR A 210 0.55 -7.88 33.28
N ASP A 211 0.65 -7.92 34.61
CA ASP A 211 -0.42 -8.41 35.49
C ASP A 211 -1.33 -7.30 36.05
N GLY A 212 -1.23 -6.08 35.50
CA GLY A 212 -1.90 -4.89 36.03
C GLY A 212 -1.06 -4.12 37.07
N LYS A 213 0.06 -4.67 37.53
CA LYS A 213 0.96 -4.04 38.50
C LYS A 213 2.41 -4.02 38.03
N LYS A 214 2.90 -5.15 37.50
CA LYS A 214 4.29 -5.36 37.14
C LYS A 214 4.41 -5.98 35.75
N PHE A 215 5.45 -5.57 35.04
CA PHE A 215 5.92 -6.19 33.81
C PHE A 215 6.98 -7.25 34.13
N THR A 216 6.82 -8.45 33.56
CA THR A 216 7.71 -9.59 33.76
C THR A 216 8.15 -10.16 32.41
N THR A 217 9.46 -10.20 32.15
CA THR A 217 10.02 -10.78 30.92
C THR A 217 9.67 -12.26 30.80
N LEU A 218 9.34 -12.69 29.58
CA LEU A 218 9.11 -14.09 29.25
C LEU A 218 10.46 -14.80 29.06
N ILE A 219 10.75 -15.73 29.96
CA ILE A 219 12.01 -16.50 29.98
C ILE A 219 11.70 -17.97 29.75
N HIS A 220 12.50 -18.60 28.89
CA HIS A 220 12.52 -20.04 28.70
C HIS A 220 13.98 -20.50 28.61
N LEU A 221 14.31 -21.58 29.33
CA LEU A 221 15.67 -22.14 29.41
C LEU A 221 16.76 -21.11 29.77
N GLY A 222 16.41 -20.14 30.64
CA GLY A 222 17.33 -19.09 31.09
C GLY A 222 17.47 -17.91 30.12
N GLU A 223 16.85 -17.96 28.94
CA GLU A 223 16.93 -16.93 27.92
C GLU A 223 15.57 -16.25 27.69
N PRO A 224 15.54 -14.94 27.34
CA PRO A 224 14.30 -14.26 27.02
C PRO A 224 13.74 -14.69 25.66
N PHE A 225 12.43 -14.52 25.48
CA PHE A 225 11.84 -14.54 24.15
C PHE A 225 12.06 -13.21 23.43
N LEU A 226 12.71 -13.25 22.27
CA LEU A 226 13.00 -12.11 21.42
C LEU A 226 12.17 -12.11 20.13
N HIS A 227 11.88 -10.93 19.62
CA HIS A 227 11.21 -10.73 18.33
C HIS A 227 9.92 -11.55 18.21
N VAL A 228 9.08 -11.45 19.24
CA VAL A 228 7.81 -12.15 19.27
C VAL A 228 6.82 -11.42 18.36
N THR A 229 6.44 -12.08 17.28
CA THR A 229 5.63 -11.51 16.18
C THR A 229 4.14 -11.77 16.34
N ALA A 230 3.77 -12.90 16.93
CA ALA A 230 2.38 -13.31 17.13
C ALA A 230 2.23 -13.98 18.49
N ILE A 231 1.10 -13.72 19.14
CA ILE A 231 0.66 -14.39 20.38
C ILE A 231 -0.84 -14.65 20.25
N MET A 232 -1.28 -15.82 20.71
CA MET A 232 -2.69 -16.19 20.78
C MET A 232 -2.94 -17.04 22.03
N GLU A 233 -4.07 -16.85 22.71
CA GLU A 233 -4.57 -17.81 23.69
C GLU A 233 -5.59 -18.76 23.02
N ASP A 234 -5.41 -20.06 23.18
CA ASP A 234 -6.36 -21.05 22.67
C ASP A 234 -7.57 -21.26 23.61
N ARG A 235 -8.56 -22.05 23.16
CA ARG A 235 -9.76 -22.36 23.96
C ARG A 235 -9.47 -23.08 25.27
N ARG A 236 -8.33 -23.77 25.41
CA ARG A 236 -7.91 -24.44 26.64
C ARG A 236 -7.18 -23.49 27.60
N GLY A 237 -6.82 -22.28 27.14
CA GLY A 237 -6.03 -21.32 27.92
C GLY A 237 -4.52 -21.47 27.70
N THR A 238 -4.10 -22.29 26.74
CA THR A 238 -2.69 -22.40 26.34
C THR A 238 -2.30 -21.14 25.58
N ILE A 239 -1.15 -20.55 25.92
CA ILE A 239 -0.60 -19.43 25.17
C ILE A 239 0.29 -19.96 24.05
N TRP A 240 0.00 -19.57 22.83
CA TRP A 240 0.81 -19.81 21.66
C TRP A 240 1.56 -18.54 21.30
N LEU A 241 2.85 -18.65 20.98
CA LEU A 241 3.64 -17.53 20.51
C LEU A 241 4.63 -17.94 19.42
N SER A 242 5.02 -16.99 18.58
CA SER A 242 6.12 -17.15 17.64
C SER A 242 7.22 -16.14 17.95
N GLY A 243 8.45 -16.62 18.14
CA GLY A 243 9.61 -15.80 18.49
C GLY A 243 10.90 -16.61 18.64
N TYR A 244 12.02 -15.94 18.89
CA TYR A 244 13.29 -16.59 19.21
C TYR A 244 13.41 -16.74 20.73
N ASN A 245 14.00 -17.83 21.22
CA ASN A 245 14.39 -17.94 22.62
C ASN A 245 15.92 -17.82 22.68
N GLY A 246 16.43 -16.72 23.24
CA GLY A 246 17.86 -16.38 23.19
C GLY A 246 18.22 -15.59 21.93
N PHE A 247 19.11 -16.12 21.09
CA PHE A 247 19.73 -15.36 19.99
C PHE A 247 18.83 -15.15 18.76
N ARG A 248 18.94 -13.96 18.12
CA ARG A 248 18.22 -13.57 16.89
C ARG A 248 19.18 -13.40 15.71
N GLY A 249 18.95 -14.13 14.63
CA GLY A 249 19.73 -14.05 13.38
C GLY A 249 19.13 -13.22 12.23
N GLY A 250 18.03 -12.47 12.43
CA GLY A 250 17.41 -11.69 11.33
C GLY A 250 16.04 -11.08 11.61
N ARG A 251 15.40 -10.46 10.60
CA ARG A 251 14.11 -9.73 10.70
C ARG A 251 12.84 -10.58 10.57
N ARG A 252 12.95 -11.89 10.78
CA ARG A 252 11.92 -12.87 10.43
C ARG A 252 11.42 -13.56 11.70
N PRO A 253 10.23 -14.18 11.70
CA PRO A 253 9.68 -14.78 12.90
C PRO A 253 10.52 -16.00 13.33
N GLY A 254 10.74 -16.13 14.64
CA GLY A 254 11.34 -17.33 15.25
C GLY A 254 10.30 -18.42 15.49
N GLY A 255 10.73 -19.60 15.94
CA GLY A 255 9.88 -20.80 16.05
C GLY A 255 8.53 -20.61 16.77
N LEU A 256 7.63 -21.56 16.57
CA LEU A 256 6.32 -21.62 17.20
C LEU A 256 6.40 -22.38 18.53
N TYR A 257 5.92 -21.76 19.60
CA TYR A 257 5.91 -22.31 20.96
C TYR A 257 4.49 -22.30 21.52
N ARG A 258 4.23 -23.23 22.44
CA ARG A 258 3.05 -23.21 23.30
C ARG A 258 3.45 -23.19 24.77
N TYR A 259 2.62 -22.62 25.62
CA TYR A 259 2.78 -22.51 27.06
C TYR A 259 1.52 -22.95 27.77
N ASP A 260 1.65 -23.98 28.59
CA ASP A 260 0.54 -24.62 29.31
C ASP A 260 0.22 -23.99 30.68
N GLY A 261 0.90 -22.90 31.03
CA GLY A 261 0.86 -22.29 32.36
C GLY A 261 2.05 -22.66 33.25
N SER A 262 2.90 -23.58 32.80
CA SER A 262 4.10 -24.01 33.53
C SER A 262 5.36 -24.02 32.65
N THR A 263 5.28 -24.59 31.44
CA THR A 263 6.44 -24.81 30.57
C THR A 263 6.16 -24.37 29.15
N PHE A 264 7.20 -23.84 28.49
CA PHE A 264 7.16 -23.62 27.05
C PHE A 264 7.61 -24.90 26.34
N THR A 265 6.85 -25.32 25.33
CA THR A 265 7.22 -26.38 24.40
C THR A 265 7.36 -25.78 23.01
N LYS A 266 8.49 -26.01 22.33
CA LYS A 266 8.62 -25.66 20.91
C LYS A 266 7.84 -26.68 20.09
N VAL A 267 6.83 -26.20 19.36
CA VAL A 267 5.95 -27.02 18.50
C VAL A 267 6.49 -27.09 17.08
N SER A 268 7.18 -26.02 16.64
CA SER A 268 7.80 -25.99 15.31
C SER A 268 9.00 -25.06 15.29
N GLU A 269 10.02 -25.40 14.52
CA GLU A 269 11.10 -24.46 14.17
C GLU A 269 10.61 -23.35 13.23
N ARG A 270 9.45 -23.55 12.60
CA ARG A 270 8.80 -22.57 11.72
C ARG A 270 8.14 -21.49 12.55
N GLY A 271 8.46 -20.23 12.25
CA GLY A 271 7.81 -19.08 12.85
C GLY A 271 6.52 -18.66 12.14
N ALA A 272 5.79 -17.74 12.75
CA ALA A 272 4.52 -17.23 12.27
C ALA A 272 4.41 -15.70 12.45
N TYR A 273 3.84 -15.02 11.46
CA TYR A 273 3.42 -13.61 11.56
C TYR A 273 2.03 -13.47 12.17
N ALA A 274 1.16 -14.46 12.01
CA ALA A 274 -0.13 -14.53 12.69
C ALA A 274 -0.44 -15.98 13.09
N ILE A 275 -1.18 -16.14 14.18
CA ILE A 275 -1.61 -17.43 14.74
C ILE A 275 -3.11 -17.30 15.07
N ILE A 276 -3.91 -18.26 14.60
CA ILE A 276 -5.32 -18.40 15.03
C ILE A 276 -5.64 -19.86 15.37
N GLN A 277 -6.69 -20.07 16.16
CA GLN A 277 -7.31 -21.36 16.37
C GLN A 277 -8.70 -21.36 15.72
N ASP A 278 -8.98 -22.35 14.88
CA ASP A 278 -10.29 -22.49 14.24
C ASP A 278 -11.34 -23.18 15.14
N LYS A 279 -12.58 -23.27 14.67
CA LYS A 279 -13.69 -24.01 15.34
C LYS A 279 -13.40 -25.47 15.61
N GLU A 280 -12.60 -26.13 14.79
CA GLU A 280 -12.27 -27.55 14.92
C GLU A 280 -11.11 -27.79 15.89
N GLY A 281 -10.42 -26.72 16.31
CA GLY A 281 -9.30 -26.74 17.24
C GLY A 281 -7.94 -26.79 16.56
N ASN A 282 -7.88 -26.74 15.23
CA ASN A 282 -6.62 -26.67 14.49
C ASN A 282 -5.95 -25.33 14.74
N ILE A 283 -4.62 -25.32 14.68
CA ILE A 283 -3.83 -24.08 14.73
C ILE A 283 -3.46 -23.71 13.31
N TRP A 284 -3.72 -22.45 12.95
CA TRP A 284 -3.37 -21.90 11.66
C TRP A 284 -2.30 -20.84 11.83
N THR A 285 -1.35 -20.83 10.91
CA THR A 285 -0.26 -19.85 10.90
C THR A 285 -0.01 -19.31 9.51
N THR A 286 0.39 -18.04 9.44
CA THR A 286 1.03 -17.46 8.26
C THR A 286 2.52 -17.31 8.53
N GLY A 287 3.41 -17.82 7.68
CA GLY A 287 4.84 -17.70 7.96
C GLY A 287 5.76 -18.55 7.09
N PRO A 288 7.08 -18.53 7.39
CA PRO A 288 8.07 -19.34 6.69
C PRO A 288 7.81 -20.84 6.79
N VAL A 289 7.87 -21.56 5.66
CA VAL A 289 7.79 -23.03 5.64
C VAL A 289 9.13 -23.69 5.98
N ASN A 290 10.24 -22.98 5.75
CA ASN A 290 11.58 -23.45 6.01
C ASN A 290 12.35 -22.41 6.84
N PRO A 291 12.78 -22.76 8.07
CA PRO A 291 13.58 -21.87 8.91
C PRO A 291 14.91 -21.44 8.27
N ALA A 292 15.51 -22.28 7.41
CA ALA A 292 16.74 -21.99 6.68
C ALA A 292 16.51 -21.16 5.39
N ASN A 293 15.32 -21.26 4.79
CA ASN A 293 14.93 -20.48 3.62
C ASN A 293 13.57 -19.82 3.84
N GLN A 294 13.60 -18.64 4.43
CA GLN A 294 12.41 -17.91 4.87
C GLN A 294 11.80 -17.03 3.78
N ALA A 295 12.25 -17.19 2.53
CA ALA A 295 11.67 -16.50 1.37
C ALA A 295 10.33 -17.11 0.96
N VAL A 296 10.18 -18.43 1.11
CA VAL A 296 8.92 -19.13 0.88
C VAL A 296 8.11 -19.13 2.16
N GLN A 297 6.89 -18.65 2.05
CA GLN A 297 5.93 -18.59 3.15
C GLN A 297 4.64 -19.27 2.74
N ALA A 298 3.85 -19.68 3.72
CA ALA A 298 2.58 -20.33 3.48
C ALA A 298 1.53 -19.97 4.53
N LEU A 299 0.28 -20.26 4.16
CA LEU A 299 -0.80 -20.54 5.09
C LEU A 299 -0.74 -22.02 5.48
N SER A 300 -0.34 -22.28 6.72
CA SER A 300 -0.16 -23.63 7.26
C SER A 300 -1.26 -23.95 8.27
N ARG A 301 -1.78 -25.19 8.23
CA ARG A 301 -2.72 -25.73 9.21
C ARG A 301 -2.08 -26.91 9.95
N TYR A 302 -2.00 -26.80 11.27
CA TYR A 302 -1.57 -27.85 12.19
C TYR A 302 -2.81 -28.62 12.69
N ASP A 303 -2.86 -29.92 12.44
CA ASP A 303 -4.02 -30.76 12.75
C ASP A 303 -4.23 -30.89 14.27
N ALA A 304 -5.47 -30.62 14.71
CA ALA A 304 -5.84 -30.60 16.11
C ALA A 304 -5.49 -31.90 16.87
N LYS A 305 -5.52 -33.06 16.20
CA LYS A 305 -5.30 -34.37 16.82
C LYS A 305 -3.81 -34.64 17.06
N SER A 306 -2.93 -34.09 16.23
CA SER A 306 -1.48 -34.26 16.37
C SER A 306 -0.76 -33.04 16.95
N LEU A 307 -1.46 -31.94 17.25
CA LEU A 307 -0.87 -30.74 17.87
C LEU A 307 0.04 -31.02 19.09
N TYR A 308 -0.24 -32.09 19.84
CA TYR A 308 0.48 -32.45 21.07
C TYR A 308 1.44 -33.63 20.91
N SER A 309 1.65 -34.14 19.69
CA SER A 309 2.73 -35.08 19.41
C SER A 309 4.07 -34.34 19.26
N ASP A 310 5.17 -35.11 19.19
CA ASP A 310 6.51 -34.56 18.95
C ASP A 310 6.64 -33.93 17.55
N ASN A 311 5.86 -34.41 16.59
CA ASN A 311 5.84 -33.95 15.21
C ASN A 311 4.37 -33.77 14.78
N PRO A 312 3.79 -32.57 14.96
CA PRO A 312 2.41 -32.32 14.57
C PRO A 312 2.28 -32.36 13.04
N ASP A 313 1.13 -32.84 12.56
CA ASP A 313 0.83 -32.89 11.13
C ASP A 313 0.51 -31.49 10.63
N VAL A 314 1.23 -31.06 9.60
CA VAL A 314 1.08 -29.73 9.00
C VAL A 314 0.69 -29.86 7.54
N THR A 315 -0.40 -29.19 7.16
CA THR A 315 -0.85 -29.06 5.77
C THR A 315 -0.58 -27.64 5.28
N GLU A 316 0.13 -27.48 4.17
CA GLU A 316 0.27 -26.19 3.49
C GLU A 316 -0.92 -25.97 2.55
N ILE A 317 -1.75 -24.98 2.83
CA ILE A 317 -2.95 -24.68 2.04
C ILE A 317 -2.60 -23.84 0.81
N MET A 318 -1.69 -22.88 0.98
CA MET A 318 -1.20 -22.01 -0.10
C MET A 318 0.20 -21.54 0.23
N SER A 319 1.09 -21.56 -0.77
CA SER A 319 2.45 -21.04 -0.67
C SER A 319 2.60 -19.79 -1.54
N GLY A 320 3.47 -18.88 -1.12
CA GLY A 320 3.64 -17.58 -1.75
C GLY A 320 4.68 -16.72 -1.05
N LYS A 321 4.58 -15.40 -1.25
CA LYS A 321 5.51 -14.41 -0.68
C LYS A 321 4.78 -13.54 0.33
N ALA A 322 5.35 -13.43 1.53
CA ALA A 322 4.93 -12.51 2.59
C ALA A 322 3.45 -12.63 3.02
N PHE A 323 3.14 -13.65 3.82
CA PHE A 323 1.81 -13.81 4.44
C PHE A 323 1.75 -13.06 5.77
N PHE A 324 0.62 -12.41 6.05
CA PHE A 324 0.43 -11.63 7.27
C PHE A 324 -0.91 -11.95 7.93
N GLY A 325 -1.91 -11.08 7.74
CA GLY A 325 -3.17 -11.14 8.48
C GLY A 325 -3.86 -12.49 8.32
N LEU A 326 -4.50 -12.95 9.40
CA LEU A 326 -5.12 -14.27 9.46
C LEU A 326 -6.34 -14.21 10.37
N LEU A 327 -7.47 -14.76 9.91
CA LEU A 327 -8.72 -14.76 10.64
C LEU A 327 -9.62 -15.93 10.25
N GLU A 328 -10.27 -16.58 11.21
CA GLU A 328 -11.44 -17.43 10.94
C GLU A 328 -12.72 -16.59 11.00
N ALA A 329 -13.46 -16.53 9.89
CA ALA A 329 -14.72 -15.81 9.77
C ALA A 329 -15.88 -16.56 10.44
N LYS A 330 -17.05 -15.90 10.54
CA LYS A 330 -18.24 -16.47 11.20
C LYS A 330 -18.74 -17.75 10.53
N ASP A 331 -18.59 -17.86 9.21
CA ASP A 331 -18.95 -19.04 8.41
C ASP A 331 -17.92 -20.18 8.50
N GLY A 332 -16.80 -19.99 9.21
CA GLY A 332 -15.72 -20.96 9.32
C GLY A 332 -14.66 -20.87 8.20
N SER A 333 -14.83 -19.94 7.25
CA SER A 333 -13.80 -19.71 6.23
C SER A 333 -12.57 -19.02 6.83
N ILE A 334 -11.38 -19.35 6.31
CA ILE A 334 -10.11 -18.76 6.71
C ILE A 334 -9.77 -17.62 5.77
N TRP A 335 -9.70 -16.42 6.32
CA TRP A 335 -9.27 -15.22 5.64
C TRP A 335 -7.81 -14.95 5.93
N PHE A 336 -7.05 -14.64 4.88
CA PHE A 336 -5.63 -14.40 5.01
C PHE A 336 -5.15 -13.38 3.98
N GLY A 337 -4.07 -12.68 4.35
CA GLY A 337 -3.40 -11.73 3.48
C GLY A 337 -2.03 -12.23 3.04
N ASP A 338 -1.67 -11.96 1.79
CA ASP A 338 -0.30 -12.12 1.27
C ASP A 338 0.19 -10.82 0.62
N ALA A 339 1.41 -10.79 0.07
CA ALA A 339 1.98 -9.60 -0.59
C ALA A 339 1.07 -8.98 -1.67
N THR A 340 0.20 -9.75 -2.28
CA THR A 340 -0.59 -9.41 -3.47
C THR A 340 -2.08 -9.18 -3.20
N GLY A 341 -2.58 -9.47 -1.99
CA GLY A 341 -3.95 -9.11 -1.65
C GLY A 341 -4.52 -9.86 -0.46
N VAL A 342 -5.85 -10.05 -0.51
CA VAL A 342 -6.63 -10.77 0.50
C VAL A 342 -7.38 -11.94 -0.13
N TYR A 343 -7.42 -13.04 0.61
CA TYR A 343 -7.95 -14.32 0.17
C TYR A 343 -8.89 -14.91 1.20
N ARG A 344 -9.81 -15.75 0.72
CA ARG A 344 -10.69 -16.58 1.56
C ARG A 344 -10.58 -18.05 1.15
N TYR A 345 -10.21 -18.90 2.08
CA TYR A 345 -10.27 -20.36 1.95
C TYR A 345 -11.52 -20.90 2.65
N ASN A 346 -12.40 -21.57 1.89
CA ASN A 346 -13.66 -22.13 2.41
C ASN A 346 -13.56 -23.61 2.82
N GLY A 347 -12.35 -24.16 2.94
CA GLY A 347 -12.11 -25.59 3.17
C GLY A 347 -11.94 -26.42 1.89
N LYS A 348 -12.21 -25.84 0.70
CA LYS A 348 -12.04 -26.51 -0.59
C LYS A 348 -11.29 -25.67 -1.61
N THR A 349 -11.68 -24.40 -1.74
CA THR A 349 -11.18 -23.48 -2.76
C THR A 349 -10.72 -22.18 -2.12
N ILE A 350 -9.74 -21.54 -2.73
CA ILE A 350 -9.28 -20.20 -2.38
C ILE A 350 -9.94 -19.20 -3.33
N THR A 351 -10.65 -18.22 -2.75
CA THR A 351 -11.13 -17.04 -3.47
C THR A 351 -10.06 -15.94 -3.36
N ASP A 352 -9.53 -15.50 -4.49
CA ASP A 352 -8.72 -14.28 -4.61
C ASP A 352 -9.65 -13.11 -4.89
N PHE A 353 -9.76 -12.15 -3.97
CA PHE A 353 -10.68 -11.01 -4.14
C PHE A 353 -10.16 -9.93 -5.08
N TYR A 354 -8.90 -10.01 -5.50
CA TYR A 354 -8.34 -9.11 -6.50
C TYR A 354 -8.48 -9.69 -7.92
N ASN A 355 -8.14 -10.96 -8.11
CA ASN A 355 -8.13 -11.63 -9.42
C ASN A 355 -9.41 -12.42 -9.74
N LYS A 356 -10.47 -12.29 -8.94
CA LYS A 356 -11.74 -13.04 -9.12
C LYS A 356 -12.30 -12.97 -10.54
N ASP A 357 -12.13 -11.83 -11.20
CA ASP A 357 -12.65 -11.57 -12.55
C ASP A 357 -11.63 -11.87 -13.67
N GLY A 358 -10.41 -12.32 -13.33
CA GLY A 358 -9.32 -12.55 -14.28
C GLY A 358 -8.83 -11.26 -14.95
N GLN A 359 -8.59 -11.34 -16.27
CA GLN A 359 -8.16 -10.20 -17.08
C GLN A 359 -9.26 -9.13 -17.14
N LYS A 360 -8.89 -7.89 -16.81
CA LYS A 360 -9.78 -6.72 -16.73
C LYS A 360 -9.53 -5.78 -17.90
N LYS A 361 -10.62 -5.16 -18.37
CA LYS A 361 -10.59 -4.16 -19.43
C LYS A 361 -10.73 -2.76 -18.82
N TYR A 362 -9.91 -1.84 -19.28
CA TYR A 362 -9.90 -0.44 -18.87
C TYR A 362 -10.09 0.45 -20.08
N SER A 363 -10.98 1.43 -20.01
CA SER A 363 -11.21 2.42 -21.07
C SER A 363 -10.27 3.62 -20.88
N ILE A 364 -9.62 4.06 -21.96
CA ILE A 364 -8.70 5.20 -21.90
C ILE A 364 -9.47 6.51 -21.65
N ASP A 365 -9.08 7.25 -20.62
CA ASP A 365 -9.58 8.59 -20.33
C ASP A 365 -8.82 9.59 -21.22
N THR A 366 -9.45 9.94 -22.34
CA THR A 366 -8.86 10.83 -23.35
C THR A 366 -8.58 12.24 -22.83
N LYS A 367 -9.24 12.67 -21.74
CA LYS A 367 -9.04 14.00 -21.13
C LYS A 367 -7.83 14.05 -20.21
N GLN A 368 -7.42 12.91 -19.67
CA GLN A 368 -6.27 12.79 -18.77
C GLN A 368 -5.05 12.17 -19.42
N SER A 369 -5.24 11.59 -20.61
CA SER A 369 -4.19 11.04 -21.44
C SER A 369 -3.64 12.10 -22.38
N ALA A 370 -2.35 12.01 -22.70
CA ALA A 370 -1.68 12.89 -23.63
C ALA A 370 -0.62 12.11 -24.41
N VAL A 371 -0.50 12.42 -25.69
CA VAL A 371 0.64 11.99 -26.52
C VAL A 371 1.25 13.25 -27.10
N ILE A 372 2.51 13.50 -26.76
CA ILE A 372 3.28 14.63 -27.26
C ILE A 372 4.30 14.08 -28.24
N TRP A 373 4.28 14.58 -29.46
CA TRP A 373 5.35 14.28 -30.41
C TRP A 373 6.46 15.33 -30.31
N LYS A 374 7.71 14.90 -30.47
CA LYS A 374 8.88 15.76 -30.57
C LYS A 374 9.72 15.33 -31.77
N GLY A 375 9.79 16.20 -32.77
CA GLY A 375 10.65 16.02 -33.94
C GLY A 375 12.10 16.37 -33.63
N SER A 376 13.01 15.93 -34.49
CA SER A 376 14.41 16.34 -34.45
C SER A 376 14.57 17.83 -34.77
N ALA A 377 15.68 18.39 -34.26
CA ALA A 377 16.08 19.75 -34.58
C ALA A 377 16.50 19.82 -36.05
N LEU A 378 15.76 20.56 -36.87
CA LEU A 378 16.40 21.20 -38.02
C LEU A 378 17.48 22.14 -37.47
N LEU A 379 18.60 22.32 -38.17
CA LEU A 379 19.54 23.39 -37.80
C LEU A 379 18.73 24.70 -37.73
N GLY A 380 18.68 25.32 -36.55
CA GLY A 380 17.98 26.59 -36.36
C GLY A 380 18.40 27.58 -37.43
N GLY A 381 17.43 28.10 -38.16
CA GLY A 381 17.65 28.90 -39.36
C GLY A 381 17.68 30.39 -39.05
N TRP A 382 18.49 31.13 -39.80
CA TRP A 382 18.42 32.58 -39.86
C TRP A 382 18.20 32.98 -41.32
N GLU A 383 17.32 33.95 -41.56
CA GLU A 383 17.20 34.63 -42.85
C GLU A 383 17.52 36.11 -42.65
N GLY A 384 18.67 36.53 -43.16
CA GLY A 384 19.25 37.83 -42.79
C GLY A 384 19.52 37.90 -41.29
N THR A 385 18.91 38.87 -40.61
CA THR A 385 19.00 39.06 -39.15
C THR A 385 17.83 38.46 -38.38
N GLN A 386 16.89 37.81 -39.07
CA GLN A 386 15.69 37.26 -38.45
C GLN A 386 15.91 35.79 -38.07
N PHE A 387 15.74 35.50 -36.78
CA PHE A 387 15.76 34.13 -36.27
C PHE A 387 14.48 33.40 -36.70
N LEU A 388 14.62 32.30 -37.42
CA LEU A 388 13.50 31.49 -37.93
C LEU A 388 13.08 30.36 -36.98
N GLY A 389 13.73 30.25 -35.81
CA GLY A 389 13.43 29.26 -34.78
C GLY A 389 14.60 28.31 -34.48
N ASP A 390 14.53 27.62 -33.35
CA ASP A 390 15.58 26.68 -32.89
C ASP A 390 15.52 25.30 -33.56
N GLY A 391 14.60 25.14 -34.53
CA GLY A 391 14.37 23.93 -35.30
C GLY A 391 13.74 22.79 -34.52
N SER A 392 13.42 22.96 -33.23
CA SER A 392 12.74 21.95 -32.43
C SER A 392 11.22 22.03 -32.64
N HIS A 393 10.57 20.88 -32.86
CA HIS A 393 9.14 20.80 -33.08
C HIS A 393 8.47 19.96 -31.99
N THR A 394 7.41 20.49 -31.38
CA THR A 394 6.58 19.80 -30.39
C THR A 394 5.10 20.06 -30.67
N GLY A 395 4.26 19.04 -30.56
CA GLY A 395 2.81 19.18 -30.68
C GLY A 395 2.04 18.04 -30.01
N ASP A 396 0.74 18.22 -29.87
CA ASP A 396 -0.16 17.28 -29.21
C ASP A 396 -0.86 16.36 -30.24
N VAL A 397 -0.97 15.09 -29.89
CA VAL A 397 -1.73 14.09 -30.64
C VAL A 397 -2.96 13.71 -29.81
N ASP A 398 -4.15 14.01 -30.36
CA ASP A 398 -5.40 13.73 -29.67
C ASP A 398 -5.66 12.22 -29.63
N ILE A 399 -6.01 11.72 -28.46
CA ILE A 399 -6.46 10.35 -28.29
C ILE A 399 -7.96 10.30 -28.51
N LEU A 400 -8.40 9.50 -29.46
CA LEU A 400 -9.83 9.35 -29.77
C LEU A 400 -10.51 8.37 -28.82
N LYS A 401 -9.88 7.20 -28.61
CA LYS A 401 -10.36 6.13 -27.73
C LYS A 401 -9.28 5.08 -27.55
N GLY A 402 -9.52 4.18 -26.61
CA GLY A 402 -8.76 2.95 -26.52
C GLY A 402 -9.05 2.19 -25.26
N GLU A 403 -8.37 1.08 -25.11
CA GLU A 403 -8.52 0.16 -24.01
C GLU A 403 -7.20 -0.47 -23.60
N LEU A 404 -7.06 -0.79 -22.32
CA LEU A 404 -5.98 -1.60 -21.78
C LEU A 404 -6.54 -2.89 -21.21
N LEU A 405 -5.85 -3.99 -21.43
CA LEU A 405 -6.13 -5.28 -20.84
C LEU A 405 -5.10 -5.54 -19.75
N ILE A 406 -5.57 -5.72 -18.52
CA ILE A 406 -4.72 -5.87 -17.33
C ILE A 406 -5.09 -7.14 -16.60
N ASP A 407 -4.11 -7.99 -16.34
CA ASP A 407 -4.27 -9.20 -15.54
C ASP A 407 -3.25 -9.22 -14.42
N ASN A 408 -3.69 -9.42 -13.18
CA ASN A 408 -2.83 -9.41 -11.99
C ASN A 408 -1.83 -8.23 -11.96
N ARG A 409 -2.29 -7.00 -12.28
CA ARG A 409 -1.48 -5.76 -12.42
C ARG A 409 -0.45 -5.74 -13.56
N HIS A 410 -0.44 -6.74 -14.41
CA HIS A 410 0.40 -6.78 -15.60
C HIS A 410 -0.41 -6.32 -16.80
N LEU A 411 0.15 -5.38 -17.56
CA LEU A 411 -0.38 -5.04 -18.87
C LEU A 411 -0.26 -6.28 -19.77
N MET A 412 -1.39 -6.81 -20.21
CA MET A 412 -1.46 -7.99 -21.08
C MET A 412 -1.64 -7.59 -22.54
N GLY A 413 -2.25 -6.43 -22.76
CA GLY A 413 -2.58 -5.95 -24.09
C GLY A 413 -3.30 -4.62 -24.03
N GLY A 414 -3.77 -4.17 -25.17
CA GLY A 414 -4.51 -2.92 -25.29
C GLY A 414 -4.43 -2.38 -26.71
N ALA A 415 -5.34 -1.46 -27.01
CA ALA A 415 -5.40 -0.78 -28.28
C ALA A 415 -5.68 0.71 -28.04
N LEU A 416 -5.06 1.56 -28.83
CA LEU A 416 -5.23 3.01 -28.80
C LEU A 416 -5.47 3.50 -30.22
N GLU A 417 -6.42 4.41 -30.37
CA GLU A 417 -6.69 5.15 -31.59
C GLU A 417 -6.41 6.63 -31.35
N VAL A 418 -5.61 7.24 -32.23
CA VAL A 418 -5.22 8.66 -32.14
C VAL A 418 -5.60 9.39 -33.42
N ASP A 419 -5.99 10.66 -33.28
CA ASP A 419 -6.24 11.57 -34.39
C ASP A 419 -4.92 12.22 -34.80
N MET A 420 -4.42 11.84 -35.97
CA MET A 420 -3.18 12.40 -36.49
C MET A 420 -3.37 13.83 -37.00
N ARG A 421 -4.61 14.29 -37.25
CA ARG A 421 -4.87 15.66 -37.74
C ARG A 421 -4.47 16.74 -36.73
N THR A 422 -4.34 16.42 -35.44
CA THR A 422 -3.98 17.41 -34.42
C THR A 422 -2.49 17.70 -34.37
N ILE A 423 -1.66 16.86 -35.00
CA ILE A 423 -0.24 17.13 -35.25
C ILE A 423 -0.08 18.43 -36.07
N GLU A 424 -1.10 18.80 -36.86
CA GLU A 424 -1.13 19.93 -37.79
C GLU A 424 -1.60 21.27 -37.21
N ASN A 425 -1.84 21.45 -35.90
CA ASN A 425 -2.09 22.78 -35.30
C ASN A 425 -0.79 23.62 -35.23
N PHE A 426 -0.13 23.67 -36.37
CA PHE A 426 1.06 24.40 -36.74
C PHE A 426 0.61 25.71 -37.38
N VAL A 427 0.94 26.83 -36.73
CA VAL A 427 0.99 28.10 -37.44
C VAL A 427 2.38 28.17 -38.06
N ASP A 428 2.51 27.78 -39.33
CA ASP A 428 3.70 28.12 -40.11
C ASP A 428 3.76 29.64 -40.24
N GLN A 429 4.72 30.29 -39.57
CA GLN A 429 4.98 31.70 -39.85
C GLN A 429 5.73 31.89 -41.18
N ARG A 430 6.08 30.81 -41.90
CA ARG A 430 6.62 30.88 -43.27
C ARG A 430 5.49 30.99 -44.30
N SER A 431 4.70 32.05 -44.21
CA SER A 431 3.98 32.53 -45.38
C SER A 431 5.02 33.06 -46.37
N LEU A 432 5.45 32.24 -47.34
CA LEU A 432 5.80 32.67 -48.72
C LEU A 432 6.43 31.60 -49.62
N ASN A 433 6.72 30.37 -49.18
CA ASN A 433 7.09 29.28 -50.09
C ASN A 433 6.06 28.15 -50.03
N GLN A 434 5.38 27.90 -51.14
CA GLN A 434 4.55 26.72 -51.36
C GLN A 434 5.43 25.47 -51.34
N LEU A 435 5.69 24.93 -50.14
CA LEU A 435 6.12 23.56 -49.99
C LEU A 435 4.87 22.70 -49.77
N SER A 436 4.81 21.54 -50.45
CA SER A 436 3.75 20.56 -50.26
C SER A 436 3.64 20.14 -48.78
N PRO A 437 2.45 19.73 -48.28
CA PRO A 437 2.23 19.45 -46.87
C PRO A 437 3.29 18.49 -46.32
N PHE A 438 4.06 18.97 -45.33
CA PHE A 438 5.23 18.32 -44.72
C PHE A 438 4.90 17.03 -43.92
N PHE A 439 3.60 16.75 -43.74
CA PHE A 439 3.04 15.55 -43.14
C PHE A 439 1.55 15.59 -43.53
N ASP A 440 1.13 14.97 -44.64
CA ASP A 440 -0.26 15.07 -45.13
C ASP A 440 -1.21 14.18 -44.32
N VAL A 441 -1.35 14.47 -43.03
CA VAL A 441 -2.26 13.77 -42.08
C VAL A 441 -3.70 13.77 -42.57
N LYS A 442 -4.06 14.67 -43.49
CA LYS A 442 -5.40 14.73 -44.11
C LYS A 442 -5.73 13.50 -44.94
N LYS A 443 -4.74 12.76 -45.45
CA LYS A 443 -4.95 11.48 -46.14
C LYS A 443 -5.21 10.31 -45.20
N PHE A 444 -4.76 10.41 -43.94
CA PHE A 444 -4.84 9.34 -42.96
C PHE A 444 -5.11 9.91 -41.56
N PRO A 445 -6.35 10.33 -41.29
CA PRO A 445 -6.68 11.10 -40.09
C PRO A 445 -6.53 10.29 -38.79
N VAL A 446 -6.43 8.97 -38.87
CA VAL A 446 -6.46 8.08 -37.71
C VAL A 446 -5.31 7.09 -37.76
N SER A 447 -4.57 7.00 -36.65
CA SER A 447 -3.55 5.97 -36.43
C SER A 447 -3.94 5.07 -35.27
N THR A 448 -3.54 3.80 -35.37
CA THR A 448 -3.83 2.79 -34.34
C THR A 448 -2.56 2.16 -33.81
N PHE A 449 -2.52 1.93 -32.50
CA PHE A 449 -1.50 1.14 -31.85
C PHE A 449 -2.16 -0.03 -31.12
N THR A 450 -1.69 -1.26 -31.37
CA THR A 450 -2.15 -2.46 -30.65
C THR A 450 -0.98 -3.15 -29.98
N ILE A 451 -1.06 -3.37 -28.68
CA ILE A 451 -0.06 -4.08 -27.90
C ILE A 451 -0.14 -5.57 -28.24
N THR A 452 0.98 -6.16 -28.63
CA THR A 452 1.10 -7.58 -28.99
C THR A 452 1.96 -8.38 -28.02
N LYS A 453 2.86 -7.71 -27.28
CA LYS A 453 3.71 -8.34 -26.27
C LYS A 453 4.13 -7.34 -25.21
N VAL A 454 4.19 -7.80 -23.96
CA VAL A 454 4.69 -7.02 -22.82
C VAL A 454 5.68 -7.87 -22.05
N GLU A 455 6.86 -7.30 -21.76
CA GLU A 455 7.93 -7.97 -21.03
C GLU A 455 8.38 -7.09 -19.86
N LYS A 456 8.88 -7.69 -18.77
CA LYS A 456 9.52 -6.93 -17.69
C LYS A 456 10.86 -6.40 -18.19
N TRP A 457 11.13 -5.12 -17.93
CA TRP A 457 12.38 -4.49 -18.31
C TRP A 457 13.15 -4.03 -17.08
N ASN A 458 14.42 -4.43 -16.98
CA ASN A 458 15.29 -4.01 -15.89
C ASN A 458 16.36 -3.05 -16.44
N ASP A 459 16.32 -1.78 -16.02
CA ASP A 459 17.27 -0.74 -16.47
C ASP A 459 18.56 -0.69 -15.62
N GLY A 460 18.74 -1.64 -14.70
CA GLY A 460 19.86 -1.69 -13.76
C GLY A 460 19.55 -1.18 -12.35
N ASN A 461 18.37 -0.60 -12.09
CA ASN A 461 17.94 -0.17 -10.75
C ASN A 461 17.10 -1.23 -10.00
N LEU A 462 17.42 -1.46 -8.73
CA LEU A 462 16.83 -2.51 -7.87
C LEU A 462 15.39 -2.22 -7.36
N ARG A 463 14.78 -1.09 -7.71
CA ARG A 463 13.42 -0.67 -7.24
C ARG A 463 12.34 -0.74 -8.34
N ASN A 464 12.59 -1.47 -9.43
CA ASN A 464 11.82 -1.43 -10.69
C ASN A 464 10.48 -2.21 -10.67
N GLU A 465 9.57 -1.91 -9.75
CA GLU A 465 8.16 -2.31 -9.94
C GLU A 465 7.52 -1.41 -11.02
N GLY A 466 6.95 -2.01 -12.07
CA GLY A 466 6.24 -1.29 -13.14
C GLY A 466 7.01 -1.00 -14.44
N ASN A 467 8.32 -1.29 -14.55
CA ASN A 467 9.06 -1.12 -15.81
C ASN A 467 8.73 -2.23 -16.83
N LEU A 468 8.34 -1.81 -18.03
CA LEU A 468 7.90 -2.67 -19.12
C LEU A 468 8.72 -2.40 -20.39
N LYS A 469 8.88 -3.44 -21.19
CA LYS A 469 9.20 -3.35 -22.62
C LYS A 469 7.92 -3.74 -23.36
N VAL A 470 7.33 -2.77 -24.06
CA VAL A 470 6.06 -2.92 -24.76
C VAL A 470 6.35 -3.04 -26.25
N THR A 471 5.87 -4.11 -26.85
CA THR A 471 5.87 -4.31 -28.29
C THR A 471 4.44 -4.25 -28.80
N GLY A 472 4.24 -3.53 -29.90
CA GLY A 472 2.94 -3.44 -30.54
C GLY A 472 3.05 -3.23 -32.03
N LYS A 473 1.92 -3.36 -32.71
CA LYS A 473 1.74 -2.98 -34.10
C LYS A 473 1.26 -1.54 -34.14
N LEU A 474 2.06 -0.68 -34.77
CA LEU A 474 1.72 0.71 -35.03
C LEU A 474 1.36 0.83 -36.50
N THR A 475 0.21 1.46 -36.78
CA THR A 475 -0.23 1.76 -38.13
C THR A 475 -0.22 3.28 -38.34
N ILE A 476 0.63 3.75 -39.24
CA ILE A 476 0.73 5.14 -39.68
C ILE A 476 0.56 5.13 -41.19
N GLU A 477 -0.35 5.94 -41.72
CA GLU A 477 -0.61 6.03 -43.16
C GLU A 477 -0.93 4.68 -43.84
N GLY A 478 -1.61 3.78 -43.13
CA GLY A 478 -1.90 2.41 -43.61
C GLY A 478 -0.69 1.47 -43.58
N ILE A 479 0.52 1.97 -43.34
CA ILE A 479 1.72 1.17 -43.14
C ILE A 479 1.72 0.66 -41.70
N THR A 480 1.72 -0.67 -41.53
CA THR A 480 1.75 -1.31 -40.22
C THR A 480 3.12 -1.92 -39.95
N LYS A 481 3.77 -1.50 -38.87
CA LYS A 481 5.04 -2.09 -38.42
C LYS A 481 5.02 -2.45 -36.96
N SER A 482 5.85 -3.42 -36.59
CA SER A 482 6.14 -3.72 -35.19
C SER A 482 7.09 -2.67 -34.63
N VAL A 483 6.71 -2.07 -33.50
CA VAL A 483 7.55 -1.15 -32.74
C VAL A 483 7.71 -1.66 -31.32
N THR A 484 8.84 -1.32 -30.68
CA THR A 484 9.11 -1.72 -29.30
C THR A 484 9.73 -0.56 -28.53
N PHE A 485 9.22 -0.30 -27.33
CA PHE A 485 9.67 0.81 -26.52
C PHE A 485 9.58 0.51 -25.01
N PRO A 486 10.41 1.18 -24.19
CA PRO A 486 10.27 1.12 -22.73
C PRO A 486 9.05 1.93 -22.28
N ALA A 487 8.31 1.37 -21.32
CA ALA A 487 7.20 2.03 -20.66
C ALA A 487 7.22 1.76 -19.16
N LYS A 488 6.48 2.54 -18.39
CA LYS A 488 6.24 2.34 -16.97
C LYS A 488 4.74 2.35 -16.72
N ILE A 489 4.24 1.35 -16.01
CA ILE A 489 2.84 1.28 -15.59
C ILE A 489 2.71 1.62 -14.11
N TYR A 490 1.70 2.41 -13.78
CA TYR A 490 1.35 2.85 -12.45
C TYR A 490 -0.14 2.63 -12.20
N PHE A 491 -0.51 2.17 -11.02
CA PHE A 491 -1.91 2.08 -10.58
C PHE A 491 -2.16 3.26 -9.64
N LYS A 492 -3.03 4.19 -10.04
CA LYS A 492 -3.31 5.41 -9.27
C LYS A 492 -4.05 5.05 -7.98
N ASP A 493 -3.61 5.68 -6.88
CA ASP A 493 -4.06 5.37 -5.51
C ASP A 493 -3.90 3.87 -5.15
N GLY A 494 -3.10 3.15 -5.94
CA GLY A 494 -2.92 1.70 -5.88
C GLY A 494 -4.17 0.87 -6.10
N MET A 495 -5.28 1.48 -6.51
CA MET A 495 -6.54 0.79 -6.80
C MET A 495 -6.66 0.41 -8.28
N ASP A 496 -7.40 -0.68 -8.53
CA ASP A 496 -7.78 -1.21 -9.85
C ASP A 496 -8.86 -0.35 -10.54
N GLY A 497 -8.81 0.98 -10.34
CA GLY A 497 -9.77 1.94 -10.87
C GLY A 497 -9.19 2.94 -11.86
N THR A 498 -7.89 3.23 -11.78
CA THR A 498 -7.20 4.09 -12.76
C THR A 498 -5.76 3.64 -12.93
N VAL A 499 -5.35 3.45 -14.17
CA VAL A 499 -4.01 3.02 -14.58
C VAL A 499 -3.38 4.13 -15.40
N GLU A 500 -2.11 4.42 -15.11
CA GLU A 500 -1.30 5.35 -15.89
C GLU A 500 -0.12 4.59 -16.52
N ILE A 501 0.07 4.72 -17.83
CA ILE A 501 1.21 4.18 -18.57
C ILE A 501 1.99 5.34 -19.16
N ASN A 502 3.26 5.45 -18.79
CA ASN A 502 4.19 6.42 -19.33
C ASN A 502 5.19 5.73 -20.25
N GLY A 503 5.32 6.17 -21.50
CA GLY A 503 6.20 5.52 -22.49
C GLY A 503 6.87 6.52 -23.41
N THR A 504 7.98 6.10 -24.01
CA THR A 504 8.66 6.89 -25.04
C THR A 504 8.96 6.01 -26.24
N LEU A 505 8.22 6.21 -27.32
CA LEU A 505 8.45 5.53 -28.59
C LEU A 505 9.31 6.41 -29.50
N LYS A 506 10.36 5.84 -30.09
CA LYS A 506 11.21 6.47 -31.10
C LYS A 506 10.89 5.84 -32.44
N ILE A 507 10.68 6.67 -33.46
CA ILE A 507 10.38 6.27 -34.82
C ILE A 507 11.34 6.98 -35.74
N ASP A 508 12.01 6.25 -36.64
CA ASP A 508 12.72 6.85 -37.76
C ASP A 508 11.75 7.06 -38.92
N ARG A 509 11.59 8.28 -39.40
CA ARG A 509 10.66 8.59 -40.50
C ARG A 509 11.06 7.93 -41.82
N THR A 510 12.36 7.78 -42.07
CA THR A 510 12.90 7.18 -43.31
C THR A 510 12.51 5.71 -43.41
N ASP A 511 12.58 4.98 -42.29
CA ASP A 511 12.11 3.60 -42.21
C ASP A 511 10.64 3.52 -42.63
N TRP A 512 9.82 4.49 -42.25
CA TRP A 512 8.38 4.48 -42.48
C TRP A 512 7.97 5.02 -43.85
N GLY A 513 8.92 5.41 -44.69
CA GLY A 513 8.63 5.98 -46.01
C GLY A 513 7.94 7.34 -45.94
N ILE A 514 8.04 8.02 -44.80
CA ILE A 514 7.52 9.38 -44.59
C ILE A 514 8.62 10.32 -45.08
N ASP A 515 8.54 10.68 -46.36
CA ASP A 515 9.58 11.45 -47.03
C ASP A 515 9.48 12.93 -46.66
N TYR A 516 10.53 13.45 -46.05
CA TYR A 516 10.82 14.88 -46.09
C TYR A 516 11.26 15.18 -47.53
N ALA A 517 10.96 16.35 -48.08
CA ALA A 517 11.60 16.77 -49.33
C ALA A 517 13.11 17.01 -49.08
N SER A 518 13.91 15.96 -48.92
CA SER A 518 15.35 16.01 -49.01
C SER A 518 15.73 15.31 -50.29
N GLU A 519 15.86 16.10 -51.35
CA GLU A 519 17.05 15.95 -52.15
C GLU A 519 18.25 15.76 -51.20
N LYS A 520 19.09 14.76 -51.46
CA LYS A 520 20.40 14.54 -50.81
C LYS A 520 21.31 15.77 -50.94
N ARG A 521 20.98 16.87 -50.27
CA ARG A 521 21.67 18.16 -50.35
C ARG A 521 21.61 18.91 -49.02
N PHE A 522 22.02 18.26 -47.93
CA PHE A 522 22.68 18.98 -46.85
C PHE A 522 23.95 18.23 -46.48
N ASN A 523 25.06 18.94 -46.66
CA ASN A 523 26.39 18.36 -46.73
C ASN A 523 26.79 17.63 -45.44
N GLN A 524 27.57 16.57 -45.64
CA GLN A 524 28.50 15.97 -44.68
C GLN A 524 29.63 16.95 -44.25
N TYR A 525 29.31 18.17 -43.87
CA TYR A 525 30.28 19.09 -43.25
C TYR A 525 29.92 19.29 -41.78
N GLY A 526 30.48 18.42 -40.94
CA GLY A 526 30.40 18.47 -39.48
C GLY A 526 29.89 17.16 -38.88
N GLU A 527 30.53 16.68 -37.81
CA GLU A 527 30.36 15.37 -37.15
C GLU A 527 28.98 15.08 -36.53
N GLY A 528 27.91 15.75 -36.97
CA GLY A 528 26.54 15.53 -36.49
C GLY A 528 25.66 14.92 -37.57
N ALA A 529 25.35 13.62 -37.48
CA ALA A 529 24.26 13.04 -38.25
C ALA A 529 22.95 13.76 -37.86
N ILE A 530 22.30 14.41 -38.82
CA ILE A 530 20.94 14.93 -38.63
C ILE A 530 20.03 13.70 -38.50
N SER A 531 19.47 13.49 -37.32
CA SER A 531 18.58 12.37 -37.03
C SER A 531 17.18 12.70 -37.51
N ASP A 532 16.54 11.83 -38.30
CA ASP A 532 15.12 11.94 -38.69
C ASP A 532 14.15 11.29 -37.69
N GLU A 533 14.60 11.16 -36.43
CA GLU A 533 13.85 10.54 -35.35
C GLU A 533 12.70 11.43 -34.87
N VAL A 534 11.51 10.85 -34.77
CA VAL A 534 10.36 11.38 -34.04
C VAL A 534 10.23 10.62 -32.73
N LYS A 535 10.10 11.37 -31.63
CA LYS A 535 9.80 10.82 -30.31
C LYS A 535 8.34 11.04 -29.99
N LEU A 536 7.63 9.99 -29.59
CA LEU A 536 6.30 10.05 -29.02
C LEU A 536 6.39 9.82 -27.51
N LEU A 537 6.16 10.89 -26.75
CA LEU A 537 6.08 10.89 -25.31
C LEU A 537 4.62 10.64 -24.92
N MET A 538 4.35 9.49 -24.31
CA MET A 538 2.99 9.06 -24.02
C MET A 538 2.75 9.06 -22.53
N LYS A 539 1.63 9.64 -22.12
CA LYS A 539 1.00 9.47 -20.80
C LYS A 539 -0.42 8.98 -21.05
N ILE A 540 -0.67 7.69 -20.85
CA ILE A 540 -1.98 7.08 -21.08
C ILE A 540 -2.64 6.82 -19.73
N VAL A 541 -3.78 7.44 -19.48
CA VAL A 541 -4.61 7.21 -18.29
C VAL A 541 -5.83 6.40 -18.71
N ALA A 542 -6.09 5.27 -18.06
CA ALA A 542 -7.25 4.43 -18.32
C ALA A 542 -8.02 4.12 -17.04
N LYS A 543 -9.34 4.01 -17.13
CA LYS A 543 -10.25 3.74 -16.01
C LYS A 543 -11.02 2.45 -16.25
N LYS A 544 -11.22 1.67 -15.18
CA LYS A 544 -11.91 0.37 -15.26
C LYS A 544 -13.36 0.52 -15.72
#